data_AF-A0A3C2B7X7-F1
#
_entry.id   AF-A0A3C2B7X7-F1
#
_cell.length_a   1.000
_cell.length_b   1.000
_cell.length_c   1.000
_cell.angle_alpha   90.00
_cell.angle_beta   90.00
_cell.angle_gamma   90.00
#
_symmetry.space_group_name_H-M   'P 1'
#
loop_
_entity.id
_entity.type
_entity.pdbx_description
1 polymer ?
#
loop_
_entity_poly.entity_id
_entity_poly.type
_entity_poly.pdbx_seq_one_letter_code
_entity_poly.pdbx_strand_id
1 'polypeptide(L)' 'MSQPVVAVLDYGIGNLRSAERALVHCGADARLTADPVVAAAADAVVLPGVGAFGACMRAL' A
#
# COMPACT_ATOMS: atom_id res chain seq x y z
N MET A 1 8.47 -12.29 -16.94
CA MET A 1 8.33 -10.93 -16.40
C MET A 1 8.13 -11.06 -14.91
N SER A 2 9.01 -10.48 -14.10
CA SER A 2 8.89 -10.55 -12.63
C SER A 2 7.66 -9.75 -12.18
N GLN A 3 6.90 -10.28 -11.24
CA GLN A 3 5.76 -9.59 -10.65
C GLN A 3 6.31 -8.47 -9.75
N PRO A 4 5.98 -7.18 -9.98
CA PRO A 4 6.48 -6.10 -9.15
C PRO A 4 5.87 -6.19 -7.74
N VAL A 5 6.69 -6.03 -6.71
CA VAL A 5 6.25 -5.99 -5.31
C VAL A 5 5.79 -4.57 -5.00
N VAL A 6 4.52 -4.43 -4.60
CA VAL A 6 3.91 -3.13 -4.28
C VAL A 6 3.51 -3.12 -2.81
N ALA A 7 4.15 -2.28 -2.01
CA ALA A 7 3.76 -2.09 -0.61
C ALA A 7 2.55 -1.15 -0.54
N VAL A 8 1.44 -1.63 0.03
CA VAL A 8 0.25 -0.83 0.31
C VAL A 8 0.28 -0.44 1.78
N LEU A 9 0.45 0.85 2.08
CA LEU A 9 0.58 1.31 3.45
C LEU A 9 -0.75 1.14 4.22
N ASP A 10 -0.71 0.32 5.26
CA ASP A 10 -1.81 0.12 6.20
C ASP A 10 -1.72 1.14 7.33
N TYR A 11 -2.56 2.17 7.29
CA TYR A 11 -2.70 3.16 8.36
C TYR A 11 -4.03 3.01 9.13
N GLY A 12 -4.70 1.85 9.01
CA GLY A 12 -5.87 1.50 9.83
C GLY A 12 -7.21 2.14 9.43
N ILE A 13 -7.27 2.96 8.37
CA ILE A 13 -8.50 3.67 7.97
C ILE A 13 -8.72 3.59 6.45
N GLY A 14 -9.86 3.06 6.00
CA GLY A 14 -10.29 3.09 4.60
C GLY A 14 -10.45 1.71 3.94
N ASN A 15 -10.47 1.69 2.61
CA ASN A 15 -10.77 0.53 1.77
C ASN A 15 -9.49 -0.18 1.26
N LEU A 16 -8.53 -0.40 2.17
CA LEU A 16 -7.18 -0.89 1.86
C LEU A 16 -7.17 -2.22 1.08
N ARG A 17 -8.07 -3.15 1.43
CA ARG A 17 -8.24 -4.43 0.72
C ARG A 17 -8.70 -4.26 -0.73
N SER A 18 -9.45 -3.19 -1.05
CA SER A 18 -9.84 -2.92 -2.44
C SER A 18 -8.65 -2.47 -3.27
N ALA A 19 -7.77 -1.64 -2.70
CA ALA A 19 -6.54 -1.20 -3.36
C ALA A 19 -5.57 -2.37 -3.58
N GLU A 20 -5.35 -3.19 -2.55
CA GLU A 20 -4.57 -4.44 -2.66
C GLU A 20 -5.11 -5.34 -3.77
N ARG A 21 -6.42 -5.65 -3.76
CA ARG A 21 -7.03 -6.51 -4.78
C ARG A 21 -6.92 -5.95 -6.19
N ALA A 22 -7.05 -4.64 -6.36
CA ALA A 22 -6.89 -4.01 -7.66
C ALA A 22 -5.45 -4.19 -8.19
N LEU A 23 -4.45 -4.00 -7.33
CA LEU A 23 -3.03 -4.18 -7.69
C LEU A 23 -2.71 -5.64 -8.02
N VAL A 24 -3.22 -6.60 -7.23
CA VAL A 24 -3.10 -8.03 -7.53
C VAL A 24 -3.77 -8.39 -8.86
N HIS A 25 -4.96 -7.82 -9.13
CA HIS A 25 -5.65 -8.03 -10.40
C HIS A 25 -4.88 -7.49 -11.61
N CYS A 26 -4.10 -6.41 -11.42
CA CYS A 26 -3.19 -5.88 -12.43
C CYS A 26 -1.87 -6.66 -12.57
N GLY A 27 -1.65 -7.72 -11.78
CA GLY A 27 -0.47 -8.60 -11.86
C GLY A 27 0.70 -8.20 -10.96
N ALA A 28 0.46 -7.36 -9.94
CA ALA A 28 1.46 -7.03 -8.93
C ALA A 28 1.37 -7.95 -7.69
N ASP A 29 2.51 -8.18 -7.02
CA ASP A 29 2.55 -8.75 -5.67
C ASP A 29 2.30 -7.60 -4.67
N ALA A 30 1.02 -7.30 -4.43
CA ALA A 30 0.62 -6.25 -3.52
C ALA A 30 0.62 -6.76 -2.07
N ARG A 31 1.29 -6.02 -1.18
CA ARG A 31 1.42 -6.38 0.24
C ARG A 31 0.95 -5.23 1.12
N LEU A 32 -0.13 -5.45 1.86
CA LEU A 32 -0.50 -4.55 2.95
C LEU A 32 0.56 -4.58 4.05
N THR A 33 1.12 -3.43 4.39
CA THR A 33 2.14 -3.31 5.44
C THR A 33 2.10 -1.95 6.10
N ALA A 34 2.35 -1.91 7.41
CA ALA A 34 2.67 -0.68 8.15
C ALA A 34 4.18 -0.59 8.46
N ASP A 35 4.96 -1.60 8.06
CA ASP A 35 6.39 -1.68 8.35
C ASP A 35 7.19 -0.88 7.31
N PRO A 36 7.94 0.17 7.73
CA PRO A 36 8.77 0.97 6.83
C PRO A 36 9.88 0.16 6.15
N VAL A 37 10.34 -0.94 6.76
CA VAL A 37 11.35 -1.83 6.16
C VAL A 37 10.77 -2.54 4.94
N VAL A 38 9.53 -3.02 5.04
CA VAL A 38 8.85 -3.70 3.93
C VAL A 38 8.52 -2.70 2.82
N ALA A 39 8.13 -1.47 3.17
CA ALA A 39 7.88 -0.40 2.21
C ALA A 39 9.17 0.02 1.46
N ALA A 40 10.30 0.11 2.15
CA ALA A 40 11.58 0.48 1.55
C ALA A 40 12.16 -0.62 0.63
N ALA A 41 11.79 -1.88 0.84
CA ALA A 41 12.22 -3.01 0.02
C ALA A 41 11.32 -3.30 -1.19
N ALA A 42 10.18 -2.63 -1.31
CA ALA A 42 9.24 -2.82 -2.42
C ALA A 42 9.66 -2.05 -3.68
N ASP A 43 9.26 -2.53 -4.86
CA ASP A 43 9.49 -1.84 -6.13
C ASP A 43 8.67 -0.55 -6.24
N ALA A 44 7.52 -0.50 -5.57
CA ALA A 44 6.67 0.68 -5.46
C ALA A 44 5.92 0.72 -4.12
N VAL A 45 5.54 1.92 -3.68
CA VAL A 45 4.72 2.14 -2.49
C VAL A 45 3.44 2.85 -2.90
N VAL A 46 2.31 2.33 -2.44
CA VAL A 46 0.98 2.92 -2.59
C VAL A 46 0.52 3.38 -1.22
N LEU A 47 0.22 4.68 -1.15
CA LEU A 47 -0.45 5.28 0.00
C LEU A 47 -1.94 5.43 -0.32
N PRO A 48 -2.80 4.49 0.13
CA PRO A 48 -4.23 4.64 -0.06
C PRO A 48 -4.77 5.85 0.73
N GLY A 49 -5.86 6.46 0.27
CA GLY A 49 -6.42 7.62 0.96
C GLY A 49 -7.60 8.23 0.23
N VAL A 50 -8.78 8.18 0.86
CA VAL A 50 -9.93 9.00 0.47
C VAL A 50 -9.87 10.33 1.21
N GLY A 51 -9.07 11.28 0.73
CA GLY A 51 -9.04 12.66 1.22
C GLY A 51 -8.43 12.91 2.62
N ALA A 52 -8.11 11.88 3.40
CA ALA A 52 -7.53 12.00 4.74
C ALA A 52 -5.98 12.00 4.75
N PHE A 53 -5.33 12.64 3.78
CA PHE A 53 -3.86 12.74 3.71
C PHE A 53 -3.25 13.34 5.00
N GLY A 54 -3.97 14.26 5.65
CA GLY A 54 -3.56 14.81 6.95
C GLY A 54 -3.64 13.82 8.13
N ALA A 55 -4.48 12.78 8.05
CA ALA A 55 -4.48 11.71 9.04
C ALA A 55 -3.30 10.75 8.80
N CYS A 56 -2.95 10.50 7.53
CA CYS A 56 -1.77 9.70 7.17
C CYS A 56 -0.47 10.30 7.72
N MET A 57 -0.26 11.62 7.56
CA MET A 57 0.94 12.29 8.08
C MET A 57 1.05 12.29 9.61
N ARG A 58 -0.03 11.98 10.33
CA ARG A 58 -0.04 11.89 11.81
C ARG A 58 0.09 10.46 12.33
N ALA A 59 -0.09 9.46 11.47
CA ALA A 59 -0.07 8.03 11.82
C ALA A 59 1.25 7.33 11.41
N LEU A 60 2.04 7.96 10.53
CA LEU A 60 3.44 7.64 10.25
C LEU A 60 4.35 8.25 11.31
#